data_AF-A0A5A8AF70-F1
#
_entry.id   AF-A0A5A8AF70-F1
#
_cell.length_a   1.000
_cell.length_b   1.000
_cell.length_c   1.000
_cell.angle_alpha   90.00
_cell.angle_beta   90.00
_cell.angle_gamma   90.00
#
_symmetry.space_group_name_H-M   'P 1'
#
loop_
_entity.id
_entity.type
_entity.pdbx_description
1 polymer ?
#
loop_
_entity_poly.entity_id
_entity_poly.type
_entity_poly.pdbx_seq_one_letter_code
_entity_poly.pdbx_strand_id
1 'polypeptide(L)'
;MDEDFPFLTFNRMKGSQKHHKGKMNEWEYFFHGYHCYFFNTRTKLEIEVPFMFGMEFGDLDPYFFSIFIKTNPDYQPLLFIIENNFEDGKRILKVMLELGLYEKICSNLPGHFGVAVKDRDTVEIKIFDHEAYAHRHQSKFNILKLLAIRRF
;
A
#
# COMPACT_ATOMS: atom_id res chain seq x y z
N MET A 1 -3.40 1.15 21.22
CA MET A 1 -3.41 0.74 19.80
C MET A 1 -2.30 1.55 19.15
N ASP A 2 -1.48 0.96 18.29
CA ASP A 2 -0.51 1.77 17.53
C ASP A 2 -1.23 2.27 16.28
N GLU A 3 -2.00 3.35 16.44
CA GLU A 3 -2.77 3.97 15.36
C GLU A 3 -1.85 4.51 14.24
N ASP A 4 -0.57 4.65 14.54
CA ASP A 4 0.47 5.13 13.62
C ASP A 4 0.98 4.06 12.65
N PHE A 5 0.52 2.80 12.76
CA PHE A 5 0.87 1.76 11.80
C PHE A 5 -0.37 1.17 11.09
N PRO A 6 -0.75 1.75 9.93
CA PRO A 6 -1.92 1.35 9.17
C PRO A 6 -2.01 -0.15 8.91
N PHE A 7 -0.87 -0.80 8.67
CA PHE A 7 -0.79 -2.23 8.46
C PHE A 7 -1.46 -3.04 9.58
N LEU A 8 -1.16 -2.76 10.85
CA LEU A 8 -1.74 -3.51 11.98
C LEU A 8 -3.23 -3.27 12.12
N THR A 9 -3.67 -2.04 11.85
CA THR A 9 -5.09 -1.65 11.85
C THR A 9 -5.85 -2.41 10.77
N PHE A 10 -5.36 -2.41 9.52
CA PHE A 10 -6.03 -3.05 8.39
C PHE A 10 -5.94 -4.59 8.42
N ASN A 11 -4.83 -5.17 8.90
CA ASN A 11 -4.71 -6.63 9.00
C ASN A 11 -5.78 -7.26 9.92
N ARG A 12 -6.23 -6.53 10.94
CA ARG A 12 -7.31 -7.00 11.82
C ARG A 12 -8.68 -7.00 11.13
N MET A 13 -8.89 -6.10 10.17
CA MET A 13 -10.12 -6.04 9.37
C MET A 13 -10.25 -7.22 8.41
N LYS A 14 -9.14 -7.90 8.09
CA LYS A 14 -9.05 -9.05 7.18
C LYS A 14 -9.94 -10.24 7.61
N GLY A 15 -10.31 -10.32 8.90
CA GLY A 15 -11.21 -11.36 9.43
C GLY A 15 -12.71 -11.04 9.36
N SER A 16 -13.10 -9.77 9.13
CA SER A 16 -14.50 -9.36 9.05
C SER A 16 -14.87 -9.02 7.61
N GLN A 17 -15.67 -9.87 6.95
CA GLN A 17 -16.10 -9.62 5.57
C GLN A 17 -16.86 -8.30 5.36
N LYS A 18 -17.41 -7.72 6.44
CA LYS A 18 -18.25 -6.54 6.39
C LYS A 18 -17.49 -5.23 6.14
N HIS A 19 -16.17 -5.19 6.38
CA HIS A 19 -15.41 -3.93 6.37
C HIS A 19 -14.24 -3.86 5.37
N HIS A 20 -14.02 -4.89 4.55
CA HIS A 20 -12.92 -4.89 3.58
C HIS A 20 -13.22 -4.12 2.29
N LYS A 21 -14.47 -3.73 2.03
CA LYS A 21 -14.88 -2.96 0.83
C LYS A 21 -15.94 -1.94 1.17
N GLY A 22 -16.05 -0.90 0.35
CA GLY A 22 -17.08 0.11 0.50
C GLY A 22 -17.10 1.12 -0.64
N LYS A 23 -17.83 2.21 -0.42
CA LYS A 23 -17.89 3.35 -1.34
C LYS A 23 -17.62 4.65 -0.58
N MET A 24 -16.91 5.57 -1.21
CA MET A 24 -16.62 6.91 -0.75
C MET A 24 -16.87 7.89 -1.90
N ASN A 25 -18.03 8.53 -1.91
CA ASN A 25 -18.51 9.33 -3.03
C ASN A 25 -18.50 8.51 -4.33
N GLU A 26 -17.77 8.96 -5.34
CA GLU A 26 -17.64 8.28 -6.64
C GLU A 26 -16.59 7.17 -6.65
N TRP A 27 -15.91 6.93 -5.52
CA TRP A 27 -14.90 5.90 -5.41
C TRP A 27 -15.47 4.64 -4.75
N GLU A 28 -15.21 3.49 -5.34
CA GLU A 28 -15.35 2.19 -4.68
C GLU A 28 -13.97 1.76 -4.19
N TYR A 29 -13.89 1.14 -3.02
CA TYR A 29 -12.62 0.68 -2.47
C TYR A 29 -12.68 -0.76 -1.99
N PHE A 30 -11.53 -1.44 -2.02
CA PHE A 30 -11.34 -2.78 -1.48
C PHE A 30 -9.93 -2.97 -0.92
N PHE A 31 -9.86 -3.39 0.34
CA PHE A 31 -8.62 -3.74 1.03
C PHE A 31 -8.22 -5.19 0.72
N HIS A 32 -6.98 -5.38 0.27
CA HIS A 32 -6.38 -6.70 0.09
C HIS A 32 -4.90 -6.69 0.44
N GLY A 33 -4.48 -7.63 1.30
CA GLY A 33 -3.11 -7.69 1.78
C GLY A 33 -2.70 -6.36 2.45
N TYR A 34 -1.75 -5.67 1.83
CA TYR A 34 -1.18 -4.40 2.29
C TYR A 34 -1.60 -3.20 1.44
N HIS A 35 -2.59 -3.41 0.58
CA HIS A 35 -3.02 -2.48 -0.44
C HIS A 35 -4.51 -2.17 -0.30
N CYS A 36 -4.88 -0.96 -0.70
CA CYS A 36 -6.26 -0.56 -0.90
C CYS A 36 -6.42 -0.20 -2.37
N TYR A 37 -7.21 -1.00 -3.09
CA TYR A 37 -7.64 -0.70 -4.43
C TYR A 37 -8.76 0.34 -4.40
N PHE A 38 -8.71 1.32 -5.28
CA PHE A 38 -9.78 2.29 -5.51
C PHE A 38 -10.16 2.36 -6.99
N PHE A 39 -11.47 2.43 -7.24
CA PHE A 39 -12.04 2.61 -8.56
C PHE A 39 -12.96 3.83 -8.58
N ASN A 40 -12.66 4.81 -9.44
CA ASN A 40 -13.54 5.95 -9.64
C ASN A 40 -14.63 5.58 -10.65
N THR A 41 -15.87 5.50 -10.18
CA THR A 41 -17.03 5.11 -11.01
C THR A 41 -17.37 6.12 -12.11
N ARG A 42 -16.95 7.40 -11.96
CA ARG A 42 -17.14 8.47 -12.95
C ARG A 42 -16.05 8.47 -14.02
N THR A 43 -14.78 8.56 -13.61
CA THR A 43 -13.63 8.67 -14.54
C THR A 43 -13.11 7.32 -15.02
N LYS A 44 -13.56 6.22 -14.41
CA LYS A 44 -13.07 4.86 -14.64
C LYS A 44 -11.58 4.67 -14.30
N LEU A 45 -11.00 5.60 -13.55
CA LEU A 45 -9.63 5.51 -13.08
C LEU A 45 -9.51 4.45 -11.98
N GLU A 46 -8.44 3.68 -12.05
CA GLU A 46 -8.06 2.66 -11.08
C GLU A 46 -6.74 3.07 -10.43
N ILE A 47 -6.68 3.02 -9.10
CA ILE A 47 -5.45 3.24 -8.34
C ILE A 47 -5.32 2.18 -7.26
N GLU A 48 -4.09 1.85 -6.90
CA GLU A 48 -3.78 1.02 -5.75
C GLU A 48 -2.89 1.81 -4.80
N VAL A 49 -3.27 1.83 -3.53
CA VAL A 49 -2.53 2.55 -2.49
C VAL A 49 -1.95 1.53 -1.52
N PRO A 50 -0.62 1.31 -1.51
CA PRO A 50 0.03 0.54 -0.47
C PRO A 50 0.14 1.39 0.80
N PHE A 51 -0.18 0.80 1.96
CA PHE A 51 -0.15 1.48 3.26
C PHE A 51 0.98 0.98 4.18
N MET A 52 2.06 0.48 3.58
CA MET A 52 3.26 -0.02 4.28
C MET A 52 4.34 1.05 4.51
N PHE A 53 4.08 2.30 4.15
CA PHE A 53 5.05 3.39 4.13
C PHE A 53 4.85 4.41 5.26
N GLY A 54 4.35 3.97 6.43
CA GLY A 54 4.29 4.81 7.63
C GLY A 54 3.49 6.10 7.46
N MET A 55 2.29 6.00 6.86
CA MET A 55 1.40 7.12 6.46
C MET A 55 1.89 7.94 5.26
N GLU A 56 3.06 7.65 4.70
CA GLU A 56 3.46 8.22 3.42
C GLU A 56 2.62 7.59 2.30
N PHE A 57 1.80 8.43 1.65
CA PHE A 57 1.03 8.06 0.49
C PHE A 57 1.75 8.54 -0.77
N GLY A 58 1.66 7.78 -1.87
CA GLY A 58 2.25 8.19 -3.15
C GLY A 58 3.26 7.21 -3.73
N ASP A 59 3.41 6.01 -3.16
CA ASP A 59 4.06 4.91 -3.87
C ASP A 59 3.30 4.61 -5.16
N LEU A 60 4.01 4.63 -6.28
CA LEU A 60 3.48 4.39 -7.60
C LEU A 60 3.65 2.91 -7.94
N ASP A 61 2.56 2.15 -7.84
CA ASP A 61 2.54 0.79 -8.37
C ASP A 61 2.74 0.79 -9.90
N PRO A 62 3.66 -0.02 -10.45
CA PRO A 62 3.93 -0.06 -11.88
C PRO A 62 2.71 -0.34 -12.77
N TYR A 63 1.84 -1.28 -12.36
CA TYR A 63 0.69 -1.69 -13.15
C TYR A 63 -0.36 -0.58 -13.21
N PHE A 64 -0.72 -0.02 -12.05
CA PHE A 64 -1.70 1.06 -11.97
C PHE A 64 -1.18 2.36 -12.58
N PHE A 65 0.11 2.65 -12.45
CA PHE A 65 0.72 3.82 -13.08
C PHE A 65 0.65 3.74 -14.62
N SER A 66 0.92 2.57 -15.19
CA SER A 66 0.72 2.36 -16.64
C SER A 66 -0.73 2.53 -17.08
N ILE A 67 -1.69 2.04 -16.29
CA ILE A 67 -3.13 2.25 -16.58
C ILE A 67 -3.46 3.73 -16.56
N PHE A 68 -2.99 4.47 -15.55
CA PHE A 68 -3.16 5.93 -15.49
C PHE A 68 -2.61 6.62 -16.73
N ILE A 69 -1.38 6.31 -17.16
CA ILE A 69 -0.79 6.87 -18.38
C ILE A 69 -1.66 6.56 -19.61
N LYS A 70 -2.12 5.32 -19.76
CA LYS A 70 -2.92 4.87 -20.92
C LYS A 70 -4.31 5.49 -20.98
N THR A 71 -4.92 5.72 -19.83
CA THR A 71 -6.33 6.14 -19.73
C THR A 71 -6.49 7.64 -19.58
N ASN A 72 -5.44 8.37 -19.23
CA ASN A 72 -5.49 9.83 -19.12
C ASN A 72 -5.45 10.49 -20.51
N PRO A 73 -6.49 11.26 -20.89
CA PRO A 73 -6.56 11.94 -22.18
C PRO A 73 -5.41 12.91 -22.45
N ASP A 74 -4.83 13.52 -21.41
CA ASP A 74 -3.76 14.52 -21.54
C ASP A 74 -2.45 13.92 -22.06
N TYR A 75 -2.29 12.58 -21.97
CA TYR A 75 -1.13 11.87 -22.49
C TYR A 75 -1.34 11.27 -23.88
N GLN A 76 -2.51 11.50 -24.50
CA GLN A 76 -2.83 10.93 -25.80
C GLN A 76 -2.52 11.89 -26.97
N PRO A 77 -1.99 11.38 -28.10
CA PRO A 77 -1.56 10.00 -28.32
C PRO A 77 -0.24 9.69 -27.60
N LEU A 78 -0.10 8.46 -27.08
CA LEU A 78 1.16 8.03 -26.47
C LEU A 78 2.30 8.02 -27.51
N LEU A 79 3.47 8.52 -27.10
CA LEU A 79 4.69 8.50 -27.92
C LEU A 79 5.34 7.10 -28.00
N PHE A 80 4.84 6.14 -27.23
CA PHE A 80 5.31 4.76 -27.18
C PHE A 80 4.16 3.82 -26.81
N ILE A 81 4.31 2.54 -27.14
CA ILE A 81 3.32 1.50 -26.84
C ILE A 81 3.60 0.94 -25.43
N ILE A 82 2.54 0.76 -24.65
CA ILE A 82 2.56 0.02 -23.38
C ILE A 82 1.87 -1.33 -23.63
N GLU A 83 2.67 -2.38 -23.81
CA GLU A 83 2.22 -3.75 -24.10
C GLU A 83 1.93 -4.52 -22.80
N ASN A 84 2.81 -4.40 -21.82
CA ASN A 84 2.68 -5.03 -20.51
C ASN A 84 2.67 -3.95 -19.42
N ASN A 85 1.49 -3.68 -18.87
CA ASN A 85 1.31 -2.62 -17.87
C ASN A 85 2.30 -2.70 -16.70
N PHE A 86 2.65 -3.90 -16.22
CA PHE A 86 3.56 -4.02 -15.08
C PHE A 86 5.02 -3.84 -15.49
N GLU A 87 5.48 -4.57 -16.51
CA GLU A 87 6.89 -4.52 -16.94
C GLU A 87 7.26 -3.18 -17.58
N ASP A 88 6.38 -2.62 -18.41
CA ASP A 88 6.58 -1.29 -18.99
C ASP A 88 6.46 -0.21 -17.92
N GLY A 89 5.53 -0.37 -16.98
CA GLY A 89 5.41 0.52 -15.82
C GLY A 89 6.69 0.58 -15.00
N LYS A 90 7.31 -0.57 -14.71
CA LYS A 90 8.61 -0.64 -14.04
C LYS A 90 9.69 0.09 -14.83
N ARG A 91 9.69 -0.06 -16.16
CA ARG A 91 10.66 0.62 -17.03
C ARG A 91 10.46 2.14 -16.99
N ILE A 92 9.22 2.61 -17.04
CA ILE A 92 8.89 4.04 -16.96
C ILE A 92 9.34 4.58 -15.61
N LEU A 93 8.97 3.95 -14.49
CA LEU A 93 9.36 4.39 -13.15
C LEU A 93 10.88 4.41 -12.98
N LYS A 94 11.59 3.41 -13.51
CA LYS A 94 13.06 3.39 -13.52
C LYS A 94 13.64 4.61 -14.26
N VAL A 95 13.13 4.94 -15.45
CA VAL A 95 13.57 6.12 -16.19
C VAL A 95 13.28 7.41 -15.42
N MET A 96 12.12 7.53 -14.78
CA MET A 96 11.77 8.71 -13.96
C MET A 96 12.70 8.88 -12.75
N LEU A 97 13.14 7.78 -12.13
CA LEU A 97 14.16 7.80 -11.07
C LEU A 97 15.53 8.22 -11.62
N GLU A 98 15.95 7.69 -12.77
CA GLU A 98 17.24 8.02 -13.41
C GLU A 98 17.31 9.49 -13.86
N LEU A 99 16.19 10.06 -14.27
CA LEU A 99 16.05 11.48 -14.58
C LEU A 99 15.98 12.38 -13.34
N GLY A 100 15.90 11.80 -12.13
CA GLY A 100 15.77 12.54 -10.88
C GLY A 100 14.43 13.24 -10.69
N LEU A 101 13.41 12.86 -11.48
CA LEU A 101 12.05 13.37 -11.37
C LEU A 101 11.29 12.71 -10.22
N TYR A 102 11.58 11.44 -9.96
CA TYR A 102 11.01 10.65 -8.86
C TYR A 102 12.09 10.29 -7.85
N GLU A 103 11.67 9.86 -6.66
CA GLU A 103 12.55 9.42 -5.59
C GLU A 103 12.09 8.09 -4.98
N LYS A 104 13.00 7.44 -4.26
CA LYS A 104 12.67 6.23 -3.50
C LYS A 104 12.20 6.61 -2.11
N ILE A 105 11.12 5.99 -1.65
CA ILE A 105 10.63 6.11 -0.29
C ILE A 105 10.88 4.81 0.48
N CYS A 106 11.29 4.93 1.74
CA CYS A 106 11.51 3.78 2.60
C CYS A 106 10.18 3.21 3.08
N SER A 107 10.02 1.89 3.01
CA SER A 107 8.90 1.23 3.67
C SER A 107 9.25 0.87 5.11
N ASN A 108 8.22 0.58 5.91
CA ASN A 108 8.39 0.02 7.25
C ASN A 108 8.87 -1.45 7.23
N LEU A 109 9.06 -2.05 6.05
CA LEU A 109 9.63 -3.38 5.87
C LEU A 109 11.11 -3.29 5.44
N PRO A 110 12.04 -3.96 6.16
CA PRO A 110 13.45 -3.99 5.77
C PRO A 110 13.64 -4.48 4.33
N GLY A 111 14.43 -3.74 3.55
CA GLY A 111 14.76 -4.10 2.16
C GLY A 111 13.67 -3.79 1.13
N HIS A 112 12.55 -3.19 1.54
CA HIS A 112 11.48 -2.79 0.62
C HIS A 112 11.42 -1.25 0.50
N PHE A 113 11.32 -0.76 -0.74
CA PHE A 113 11.20 0.65 -1.07
C PHE A 113 10.04 0.86 -2.05
N GLY A 114 9.48 2.06 -2.04
CA GLY A 114 8.48 2.54 -3.00
C GLY A 114 9.08 3.62 -3.90
N VAL A 115 8.33 4.03 -4.91
CA VAL A 115 8.70 5.10 -5.84
C VAL A 115 7.63 6.18 -5.78
N ALA A 116 8.02 7.41 -5.47
CA ALA A 116 7.10 8.53 -5.40
C ALA A 116 7.61 9.72 -6.22
N VAL A 117 6.69 10.62 -6.60
CA VAL A 117 7.05 11.88 -7.26
C VAL A 117 7.90 12.72 -6.30
N LYS A 118 9.00 13.28 -6.81
CA LYS A 118 9.88 14.15 -6.03
C LYS A 118 9.22 15.51 -5.79
N ASP A 119 9.65 16.21 -4.74
CA ASP A 119 9.18 17.56 -4.39
C ASP A 119 7.66 17.64 -4.13
N ARG A 120 7.04 16.52 -3.73
CA ARG A 120 5.65 16.46 -3.26
C ARG A 120 5.53 16.94 -1.81
N ASP A 121 4.31 17.23 -1.38
CA ASP A 121 4.00 17.38 0.04
C ASP A 121 4.25 16.05 0.76
N THR A 122 5.07 16.09 1.82
CA THR A 122 5.47 14.90 2.59
C THR A 122 4.92 14.96 4.01
N VAL A 123 4.72 13.79 4.61
CA VAL A 123 4.38 13.68 6.03
C VAL A 123 5.56 13.07 6.78
N GLU A 124 5.66 13.35 8.08
CA GLU A 124 6.67 12.70 8.91
C GLU A 124 6.43 11.19 8.95
N ILE A 125 7.37 10.42 8.40
CA ILE A 125 7.26 8.96 8.34
C ILE A 125 7.56 8.37 9.72
N LYS A 126 6.54 7.75 10.32
CA LYS A 126 6.72 6.96 11.54
C LYS A 126 7.16 5.55 11.15
N ILE A 127 8.45 5.28 11.30
CA ILE A 127 9.02 3.95 11.08
C ILE A 127 8.53 3.01 12.18
N PHE A 128 7.87 1.92 11.79
CA PHE A 128 7.39 0.93 12.73
C PHE A 128 8.55 0.08 13.27
N ASP A 129 8.77 0.15 14.58
CA ASP A 129 9.75 -0.70 15.27
C ASP A 129 9.14 -2.08 15.57
N HIS A 130 9.45 -3.03 14.68
CA HIS A 130 9.05 -4.43 14.81
C HIS A 130 9.53 -5.09 16.11
N GLU A 131 10.73 -4.75 16.60
CA GLU A 131 11.29 -5.35 17.80
C GLU A 131 10.58 -4.83 19.05
N ALA A 132 10.37 -3.51 19.14
CA ALA A 132 9.63 -2.91 20.25
C ALA A 132 8.15 -3.36 20.27
N TYR A 133 7.53 -3.60 19.11
CA TYR A 133 6.18 -4.16 19.07
C TYR A 133 6.15 -5.62 19.52
N ALA A 134 7.05 -6.46 19.01
CA ALA A 134 7.14 -7.87 19.36
C ALA A 134 7.40 -8.04 20.87
N HIS A 135 8.32 -7.26 21.44
CA HIS A 135 8.62 -7.29 22.88
C HIS A 135 7.41 -6.88 23.74
N ARG A 136 6.61 -5.89 23.29
CA ARG A 136 5.38 -5.47 23.98
C ARG A 136 4.23 -6.49 23.88
N HIS A 137 4.22 -7.32 22.84
CA HIS A 137 3.15 -8.27 22.55
C HIS A 137 3.58 -9.74 22.64
N GLN A 138 4.71 -10.03 23.30
CA GLN A 138 5.02 -11.40 23.69
C GLN A 138 3.91 -11.91 24.61
N SER A 139 3.03 -12.74 24.03
CA SER A 139 2.07 -13.54 24.77
C SER A 139 2.84 -14.35 25.80
N LYS A 140 2.62 -14.08 27.09
CA LYS A 140 2.96 -15.04 28.14
C LYS A 140 2.16 -16.30 27.81
N PHE A 141 2.79 -17.27 27.16
CA PHE A 141 2.25 -18.61 27.01
C PHE A 141 1.86 -19.09 28.40
N ASN A 142 0.58 -19.00 28.71
CA ASN A 142 0.09 -19.32 30.04
C ASN A 142 -0.13 -20.82 30.06
N ILE A 143 0.89 -21.57 30.50
CA ILE A 143 0.91 -23.04 30.59
C ILE A 143 -0.32 -23.56 31.38
N LEU A 144 -0.91 -22.72 32.25
CA LEU A 144 -2.15 -22.98 32.97
C LEU A 144 -3.38 -23.20 32.06
N LYS A 145 -3.44 -22.60 30.85
CA LYS A 145 -4.54 -22.85 29.90
C LYS A 145 -4.47 -24.24 29.25
N LEU A 146 -3.30 -24.86 29.17
CA LEU A 146 -3.13 -26.24 28.67
C LEU A 146 -3.53 -27.29 29.72
N LEU A 147 -3.40 -26.96 31.01
CA LEU A 147 -3.80 -27.86 32.11
C LEU A 147 -5.32 -27.87 32.35
N ALA A 148 -6.04 -26.82 31.94
CA ALA A 148 -7.50 -26.74 32.05
C ALA A 148 -8.26 -27.62 31.04
N ILE A 149 -7.60 -28.15 30.00
CA ILE A 149 -8.21 -29.00 28.96
C ILE A 149 -8.18 -30.50 29.34
N ARG A 150 -7.52 -30.87 30.44
CA ARG A 150 -7.54 -32.25 30.97
C ARG A 150 -8.37 -32.35 32.25
N ARG A 151 -9.66 -32.04 32.15
CA ARG A 151 -10.70 -32.54 33.07
C ARG A 151 -12.05 -32.35 32.38
N PHE A 152 -12.82 -33.44 32.33
CA PHE A 152 -14.09 -33.67 31.61
C PHE A 152 -13.94 -34.26 30.21
#